data_AF-A0A0C1ZKQ7-F1
#
_entry.id   AF-A0A0C1ZKQ7-F1
#
_cell.length_a   1.000
_cell.length_b   1.000
_cell.length_c   1.000
_cell.angle_alpha   90.00
_cell.angle_beta   90.00
_cell.angle_gamma   90.00
#
_symmetry.space_group_name_H-M   'P 1'
#
loop_
_entity.id
_entity.type
_entity.pdbx_description
1 polymer ?
#
loop_
_entity_poly.entity_id
_entity_poly.type
_entity_poly.pdbx_seq_one_letter_code
_entity_poly.pdbx_strand_id
1 'polypeptide(L)'
;MASVQIKHLMLLLIAPLSIAAVTGLAAGPNAVDTHEPHDDHARPDPYNLPTLPEGLTPIPSEAPAEYPLAVAFIPADPSNYTAGGLVSHDYIVVHTMQGYYAGSIGWFQNPAANVSAHFCMQSDDGEITQMVYLSDRAWHVGNSNAVSIGIEHEGFIDEPAWYTWQTYRSSAQLARWLADEYQIPLTRERIVAHSELPNQSHTDPGIHWNWDLYMALITDLVSEGELEGWVVDRGKTCTLTATSDTWIKKTLEASDDLSDTDKCFVAAGTQFEYLHASGELVGHRRLDYDAVDGPCAGFIDLDTQGYMFAGHFSATCDDASMGAAGVTVVLDGGAQVVTDATGYFSFVDVGPGPHSVDVMGGATYFDTLEPVDVDVYPGARVVIGLDPQGGPGDGDGDGEADAGECWVGGENCPCTDGGGCDPGLVCDATHTCVPDQGGEGDTGASETHGSAGGGDDTVDYLASESCSVTGEQPRGAPLGFAMFGLFGLFGLLGLRALERRRR
;
A
#
# COMPACT_ATOMS: atom_id res chain seq x y z
N MET A 1 36.67 -15.78 -65.45
CA MET A 1 36.59 -16.57 -64.21
C MET A 1 35.43 -16.02 -63.40
N ALA A 2 34.54 -16.91 -62.98
CA ALA A 2 33.21 -16.57 -62.48
C ALA A 2 33.22 -15.87 -61.10
N SER A 3 32.28 -14.98 -60.88
CA SER A 3 31.46 -15.00 -59.65
C SER A 3 30.15 -14.26 -59.92
N VAL A 4 29.06 -14.91 -59.54
CA VAL A 4 27.65 -14.57 -59.79
C VAL A 4 27.12 -13.80 -58.58
N GLN A 5 26.28 -12.79 -58.78
CA GLN A 5 25.13 -12.50 -57.90
C GLN A 5 24.04 -11.77 -58.71
N ILE A 6 22.85 -12.36 -58.66
CA ILE A 6 21.69 -12.11 -59.52
C ILE A 6 20.78 -11.07 -58.88
N LYS A 7 20.19 -10.31 -59.79
CA LYS A 7 19.24 -9.21 -59.66
C LYS A 7 17.80 -9.69 -59.38
N HIS A 8 17.06 -8.83 -58.66
CA HIS A 8 15.65 -8.41 -58.87
C HIS A 8 14.50 -8.97 -58.00
N LEU A 9 13.87 -8.00 -57.31
CA LEU A 9 12.46 -7.58 -57.43
C LEU A 9 11.36 -8.61 -57.12
N MET A 10 10.60 -8.37 -56.04
CA MET A 10 9.31 -9.04 -55.84
C MET A 10 8.25 -8.11 -55.22
N LEU A 11 7.36 -7.67 -56.11
CA LEU A 11 5.92 -7.41 -56.03
C LEU A 11 5.24 -7.33 -54.64
N LEU A 12 4.65 -6.15 -54.33
CA LEU A 12 3.63 -5.96 -53.30
C LEU A 12 2.30 -6.60 -53.75
N LEU A 13 1.72 -7.44 -52.90
CA LEU A 13 0.33 -7.93 -52.99
C LEU A 13 -0.44 -7.37 -51.79
N ILE A 14 -1.45 -6.55 -52.07
CA ILE A 14 -2.44 -6.07 -51.10
C ILE A 14 -3.52 -7.14 -50.98
N ALA A 15 -3.74 -7.65 -49.76
CA ALA A 15 -4.87 -8.54 -49.43
C ALA A 15 -5.75 -7.85 -48.36
N PRO A 16 -7.09 -8.02 -48.39
CA PRO A 16 -8.01 -7.29 -47.53
C PRO A 16 -8.02 -7.84 -46.09
N LEU A 17 -8.00 -6.93 -45.11
CA LEU A 17 -8.20 -7.20 -43.70
C LEU A 17 -9.60 -7.79 -43.48
N SER A 18 -9.67 -9.01 -42.98
CA SER A 18 -10.89 -9.58 -42.39
C SER A 18 -10.79 -9.41 -40.88
N ILE A 19 -11.78 -8.74 -40.29
CA ILE A 19 -11.97 -8.63 -38.84
C ILE A 19 -12.35 -10.02 -38.33
N ALA A 20 -11.44 -10.69 -37.64
CA ALA A 20 -11.74 -11.87 -36.83
C ALA A 20 -11.79 -11.43 -35.37
N ALA A 21 -12.94 -11.66 -34.73
CA ALA A 21 -13.09 -11.51 -33.30
C ALA A 21 -12.06 -12.40 -32.59
N VAL A 22 -11.29 -11.82 -31.68
CA VAL A 22 -10.37 -12.56 -30.82
C VAL A 22 -11.21 -13.18 -29.70
N THR A 23 -11.71 -14.40 -29.94
CA THR A 23 -12.14 -15.31 -28.89
C THR A 23 -11.18 -16.49 -28.91
N GLY A 24 -10.23 -16.49 -27.99
CA GLY A 24 -9.23 -17.54 -27.89
C GLY A 24 -8.35 -17.35 -26.68
N LEU A 25 -8.90 -17.53 -25.48
CA LEU A 25 -8.07 -17.93 -24.33
C LEU A 25 -7.41 -19.26 -24.70
N ALA A 26 -6.09 -19.32 -24.53
CA ALA A 26 -5.31 -20.54 -24.76
C ALA A 26 -5.79 -21.64 -23.80
N ALA A 27 -5.87 -22.87 -24.31
CA ALA A 27 -6.29 -24.03 -23.51
C ALA A 27 -5.30 -24.26 -22.34
N GLY A 28 -5.84 -24.28 -21.12
CA GLY A 28 -5.10 -24.60 -19.90
C GLY A 28 -4.50 -26.01 -19.89
N PRO A 29 -3.59 -26.31 -18.95
CA PRO A 29 -2.85 -27.57 -18.91
C PRO A 29 -3.77 -28.79 -18.72
N ASN A 30 -3.36 -29.91 -19.30
CA ASN A 30 -4.07 -31.19 -19.25
C ASN A 30 -4.19 -31.71 -17.80
N ALA A 31 -5.39 -32.20 -17.47
CA ALA A 31 -5.80 -32.70 -16.16
C ALA A 31 -4.77 -33.63 -15.48
N VAL A 32 -4.40 -33.27 -14.26
CA VAL A 32 -3.70 -34.14 -13.30
C VAL A 32 -4.75 -34.89 -12.47
N ASP A 33 -4.38 -36.09 -12.02
CA ASP A 33 -5.14 -37.18 -11.39
C ASP A 33 -6.41 -36.83 -10.56
N THR A 34 -7.48 -37.58 -10.79
CA THR A 34 -8.89 -37.27 -10.46
C THR A 34 -9.39 -37.94 -9.17
N HIS A 35 -8.73 -37.72 -8.04
CA HIS A 35 -9.29 -38.07 -6.72
C HIS A 35 -9.30 -36.87 -5.76
N GLU A 36 -9.41 -35.68 -6.32
CA GLU A 36 -9.74 -34.48 -5.55
C GLU A 36 -11.27 -34.45 -5.33
N PRO A 37 -11.74 -34.09 -4.13
CA PRO A 37 -13.15 -33.79 -3.92
C PRO A 37 -13.60 -32.68 -4.89
N HIS A 38 -14.85 -32.76 -5.34
CA HIS A 38 -15.47 -31.68 -6.12
C HIS A 38 -15.41 -30.39 -5.30
N ASP A 39 -15.13 -29.25 -5.92
CA ASP A 39 -15.13 -27.90 -5.32
C ASP A 39 -16.51 -27.47 -4.77
N ASP A 40 -17.58 -28.18 -5.13
CA ASP A 40 -18.97 -27.93 -4.71
C ASP A 40 -19.24 -28.31 -3.23
N HIS A 41 -18.67 -27.59 -2.27
CA HIS A 41 -18.90 -27.83 -0.83
C HIS A 41 -19.81 -26.80 -0.16
N ALA A 42 -21.02 -27.24 0.21
CA ALA A 42 -21.92 -26.42 1.02
C ALA A 42 -21.47 -26.37 2.48
N ARG A 43 -21.09 -25.18 2.94
CA ARG A 43 -20.73 -24.91 4.32
C ARG A 43 -21.98 -24.96 5.23
N PRO A 44 -21.96 -25.70 6.36
CA PRO A 44 -23.13 -25.83 7.23
C PRO A 44 -23.35 -24.57 8.10
N ASP A 45 -24.60 -24.40 8.56
CA ASP A 45 -25.11 -23.23 9.28
C ASP A 45 -24.19 -22.59 10.34
N PRO A 46 -23.50 -23.31 11.25
CA PRO A 46 -22.67 -22.66 12.26
C PRO A 46 -21.50 -21.86 11.68
N TYR A 47 -21.09 -22.16 10.44
CA TYR A 47 -20.00 -21.48 9.75
C TYR A 47 -20.49 -20.43 8.73
N ASN A 48 -21.80 -20.29 8.52
CA ASN A 48 -22.39 -19.25 7.67
C ASN A 48 -22.66 -17.93 8.43
N LEU A 49 -21.93 -17.69 9.53
CA LEU A 49 -22.11 -16.54 10.40
C LEU A 49 -20.89 -15.62 10.33
N PRO A 50 -21.07 -14.29 10.44
CA PRO A 50 -19.97 -13.33 10.49
C PRO A 50 -19.12 -13.48 11.77
N THR A 51 -19.71 -14.01 12.84
CA THR A 51 -19.02 -14.32 14.09
C THR A 51 -19.30 -15.76 14.47
N LEU A 52 -18.25 -16.52 14.76
CA LEU A 52 -18.40 -17.93 15.11
C LEU A 52 -18.81 -18.11 16.59
N PRO A 53 -19.65 -19.12 16.89
CA PRO A 53 -19.96 -19.50 18.26
C PRO A 53 -18.71 -19.84 19.09
N GLU A 54 -18.80 -19.66 20.40
CA GLU A 54 -17.75 -20.08 21.34
C GLU A 54 -17.40 -21.57 21.15
N GLY A 55 -16.11 -21.87 20.99
CA GLY A 55 -15.61 -23.22 20.69
C GLY A 55 -15.43 -23.53 19.20
N LEU A 56 -15.86 -22.63 18.29
CA LEU A 56 -15.52 -22.66 16.87
C LEU A 56 -14.61 -21.49 16.45
N THR A 57 -14.30 -20.57 17.37
CA THR A 57 -13.37 -19.48 17.12
C THR A 57 -12.02 -20.02 16.68
N PRO A 58 -11.46 -19.56 15.54
CA PRO A 58 -10.20 -20.07 15.05
C PRO A 58 -9.07 -19.76 16.01
N ILE A 59 -8.16 -20.72 16.18
CA ILE A 59 -6.98 -20.56 17.06
C ILE A 59 -5.77 -20.35 16.16
N PRO A 60 -5.11 -19.18 16.22
CA PRO A 60 -3.86 -18.96 15.50
C PRO A 60 -2.77 -19.93 15.92
N SER A 61 -1.92 -20.29 14.96
CA SER A 61 -0.67 -20.98 15.23
C SER A 61 0.34 -20.00 15.83
N GLU A 62 1.27 -20.51 16.65
CA GLU A 62 2.46 -19.78 17.08
C GLU A 62 3.49 -19.63 15.94
N ALA A 63 3.32 -20.40 14.85
CA ALA A 63 4.14 -20.23 13.66
C ALA A 63 3.71 -18.97 12.90
N PRO A 64 4.66 -18.15 12.42
CA PRO A 64 4.32 -16.97 11.61
C PRO A 64 3.75 -17.40 10.26
N ALA A 65 2.96 -16.52 9.66
CA ALA A 65 2.60 -16.62 8.25
C ALA A 65 3.83 -16.40 7.36
N GLU A 66 3.79 -16.97 6.16
CA GLU A 66 4.81 -16.76 5.12
C GLU A 66 4.65 -15.39 4.48
N TYR A 67 3.41 -14.94 4.25
CA TYR A 67 3.14 -13.59 3.78
C TYR A 67 3.34 -12.58 4.93
N PRO A 68 4.25 -11.60 4.82
CA PRO A 68 4.59 -10.72 5.94
C PRO A 68 3.45 -9.82 6.44
N LEU A 69 2.50 -9.45 5.58
CA LEU A 69 1.34 -8.61 5.97
C LEU A 69 0.12 -9.45 6.38
N ALA A 70 0.22 -10.78 6.44
CA ALA A 70 -0.85 -11.59 7.01
C ALA A 70 -0.88 -11.41 8.54
N VAL A 71 -2.05 -11.12 9.10
CA VAL A 71 -2.22 -10.88 10.54
C VAL A 71 -2.02 -12.16 11.37
N ALA A 72 -2.19 -13.33 10.75
CA ALA A 72 -1.97 -14.62 11.37
C ALA A 72 -1.76 -15.75 10.36
N PHE A 73 -1.13 -16.82 10.83
CA PHE A 73 -1.26 -18.15 10.24
C PHE A 73 -2.23 -18.99 11.08
N ILE A 74 -3.38 -19.33 10.50
CA ILE A 74 -4.41 -20.14 11.13
C ILE A 74 -4.55 -21.41 10.29
N PRO A 75 -3.83 -22.50 10.60
CA PRO A 75 -3.77 -23.65 9.70
C PRO A 75 -5.14 -24.28 9.49
N ALA A 76 -5.47 -24.59 8.23
CA ALA A 76 -6.56 -25.49 7.88
C ALA A 76 -6.35 -26.88 8.52
N ASP A 77 -7.42 -27.66 8.67
CA ASP A 77 -7.28 -29.03 9.15
C ASP A 77 -6.41 -29.85 8.17
N PRO A 78 -5.48 -30.69 8.64
CA PRO A 78 -4.66 -31.54 7.77
C PRO A 78 -5.44 -32.47 6.83
N SER A 79 -6.74 -32.66 7.07
CA SER A 79 -7.64 -33.41 6.19
C SER A 79 -8.16 -32.61 5.00
N ASN A 80 -7.85 -31.31 4.91
CA ASN A 80 -8.39 -30.38 3.92
C ASN A 80 -7.36 -29.85 2.91
N TYR A 81 -6.13 -30.35 2.95
CA TYR A 81 -5.06 -30.00 2.02
C TYR A 81 -4.08 -31.17 1.86
N THR A 82 -3.18 -31.09 0.88
CA THR A 82 -2.11 -32.08 0.69
C THR A 82 -0.75 -31.49 1.03
N ALA A 83 -0.14 -31.92 2.14
CA ALA A 83 1.19 -31.50 2.54
C ALA A 83 2.25 -31.83 1.46
N GLY A 84 3.08 -30.86 1.09
CA GLY A 84 4.06 -30.97 0.01
C GLY A 84 3.46 -31.26 -1.37
N GLY A 85 2.16 -31.00 -1.55
CA GLY A 85 1.41 -31.37 -2.73
C GLY A 85 1.42 -30.34 -3.86
N LEU A 86 1.96 -29.14 -3.62
CA LEU A 86 1.99 -28.08 -4.64
C LEU A 86 3.15 -28.36 -5.60
N VAL A 87 2.85 -28.45 -6.88
CA VAL A 87 3.78 -28.83 -7.95
C VAL A 87 4.44 -27.59 -8.56
N SER A 88 3.67 -26.52 -8.73
CA SER A 88 4.11 -25.23 -9.26
C SER A 88 3.20 -24.10 -8.79
N HIS A 89 3.67 -22.87 -8.93
CA HIS A 89 2.94 -21.64 -8.62
C HIS A 89 2.52 -20.98 -9.94
N ASP A 90 1.84 -21.71 -10.81
CA ASP A 90 1.53 -21.24 -12.17
C ASP A 90 0.40 -20.20 -12.21
N TYR A 91 -0.44 -20.17 -11.18
CA TYR A 91 -1.64 -19.34 -11.11
C TYR A 91 -1.87 -18.76 -9.72
N ILE A 92 -2.36 -17.53 -9.67
CA ILE A 92 -3.04 -16.94 -8.51
C ILE A 92 -4.52 -16.93 -8.84
N VAL A 93 -5.34 -17.57 -8.01
CA VAL A 93 -6.78 -17.72 -8.24
C VAL A 93 -7.53 -16.85 -7.25
N VAL A 94 -8.28 -15.91 -7.78
CA VAL A 94 -9.18 -15.02 -7.05
C VAL A 94 -10.52 -15.72 -6.87
N HIS A 95 -10.91 -15.89 -5.62
CA HIS A 95 -12.17 -16.48 -5.21
C HIS A 95 -13.02 -15.48 -4.44
N THR A 96 -14.33 -15.74 -4.42
CA THR A 96 -15.26 -15.14 -3.46
C THR A 96 -15.82 -16.26 -2.60
N MET A 97 -15.72 -16.10 -1.27
CA MET A 97 -16.06 -17.13 -0.29
C MET A 97 -17.52 -17.61 -0.35
N GLN A 98 -18.42 -16.81 -0.93
CA GLN A 98 -19.87 -16.94 -0.78
C GLN A 98 -20.24 -17.02 0.71
N GLY A 99 -19.63 -16.13 1.50
CA GLY A 99 -19.55 -16.30 2.94
C GLY A 99 -18.68 -15.27 3.67
N TYR A 100 -18.70 -15.37 4.99
CA TYR A 100 -17.97 -14.49 5.91
C TYR A 100 -16.57 -15.01 6.25
N TYR A 101 -15.64 -14.09 6.53
CA TYR A 101 -14.21 -14.32 6.80
C TYR A 101 -13.98 -15.32 7.93
N ALA A 102 -14.46 -15.01 9.15
CA ALA A 102 -14.33 -15.90 10.30
C ALA A 102 -14.98 -17.27 10.06
N GLY A 103 -16.14 -17.27 9.40
CA GLY A 103 -16.88 -18.47 9.03
C GLY A 103 -16.09 -19.41 8.10
N SER A 104 -15.44 -18.86 7.08
CA SER A 104 -14.63 -19.61 6.11
C SER A 104 -13.37 -20.19 6.76
N ILE A 105 -12.67 -19.40 7.57
CA ILE A 105 -11.51 -19.86 8.36
C ILE A 105 -11.93 -21.04 9.25
N GLY A 106 -12.99 -20.90 10.03
CA GLY A 106 -13.47 -21.97 10.90
C GLY A 106 -13.93 -23.21 10.13
N TRP A 107 -14.49 -23.03 8.93
CA TRP A 107 -14.86 -24.16 8.08
C TRP A 107 -13.65 -24.93 7.58
N PHE A 108 -12.61 -24.24 7.14
CA PHE A 108 -11.34 -24.85 6.72
C PHE A 108 -10.60 -25.56 7.86
N GLN A 109 -10.88 -25.24 9.12
CA GLN A 109 -10.41 -26.00 10.30
C GLN A 109 -11.27 -27.22 10.65
N ASN A 110 -12.38 -27.46 9.94
CA ASN A 110 -13.21 -28.64 10.15
C ASN A 110 -12.71 -29.80 9.27
N PRO A 111 -12.35 -30.97 9.83
CA PRO A 111 -11.85 -32.11 9.06
C PRO A 111 -12.86 -32.69 8.05
N ALA A 112 -14.14 -32.31 8.12
CA ALA A 112 -15.17 -32.72 7.17
C ALA A 112 -15.31 -31.75 5.99
N ALA A 113 -14.57 -30.64 5.95
CA ALA A 113 -14.75 -29.62 4.92
C ALA A 113 -14.36 -30.12 3.53
N ASN A 114 -13.24 -30.84 3.45
CA ASN A 114 -12.64 -31.29 2.19
C ASN A 114 -12.33 -30.12 1.22
N VAL A 115 -12.15 -28.91 1.75
CA VAL A 115 -11.76 -27.70 1.02
C VAL A 115 -10.89 -26.81 1.90
N SER A 116 -10.01 -26.04 1.27
CA SER A 116 -9.19 -25.02 1.90
C SER A 116 -8.67 -24.05 0.84
N ALA A 117 -8.28 -22.85 1.24
CA ALA A 117 -7.52 -21.92 0.41
C ALA A 117 -6.17 -21.60 1.06
N HIS A 118 -5.29 -20.93 0.32
CA HIS A 118 -4.00 -20.49 0.88
C HIS A 118 -4.21 -19.25 1.76
N PHE A 119 -5.04 -18.32 1.32
CA PHE A 119 -5.35 -17.09 2.04
C PHE A 119 -6.85 -16.84 2.09
N CYS A 120 -7.30 -16.27 3.20
CA CYS A 120 -8.62 -15.65 3.35
C CYS A 120 -8.44 -14.15 3.60
N MET A 121 -9.35 -13.34 3.07
CA MET A 121 -9.34 -11.89 3.21
C MET A 121 -10.68 -11.37 3.73
N GLN A 122 -10.64 -10.49 4.71
CA GLN A 122 -11.79 -9.79 5.26
C GLN A 122 -12.15 -8.58 4.38
N SER A 123 -13.44 -8.33 4.17
CA SER A 123 -13.86 -7.28 3.23
C SER A 123 -13.79 -5.86 3.81
N ASP A 124 -13.93 -5.71 5.13
CA ASP A 124 -14.09 -4.39 5.78
C ASP A 124 -12.77 -3.60 5.83
N ASP A 125 -11.70 -4.27 6.26
CA ASP A 125 -10.37 -3.71 6.49
C ASP A 125 -9.28 -4.31 5.58
N GLY A 126 -9.59 -5.37 4.84
CA GLY A 126 -8.63 -6.06 3.99
C GLY A 126 -7.65 -6.95 4.77
N GLU A 127 -7.94 -7.30 6.03
CA GLU A 127 -7.11 -8.22 6.81
C GLU A 127 -6.94 -9.57 6.11
N ILE A 128 -5.72 -10.13 6.16
CA ILE A 128 -5.37 -11.38 5.50
C ILE A 128 -4.95 -12.43 6.53
N THR A 129 -5.59 -13.59 6.50
CA THR A 129 -5.15 -14.80 7.21
C THR A 129 -4.59 -15.80 6.22
N GLN A 130 -3.39 -16.31 6.48
CA GLN A 130 -2.86 -17.47 5.77
C GLN A 130 -3.37 -18.77 6.43
N MET A 131 -3.86 -19.70 5.62
CA MET A 131 -4.48 -20.95 6.07
C MET A 131 -3.69 -22.20 5.66
N VAL A 132 -3.00 -22.17 4.52
CA VAL A 132 -2.19 -23.29 4.00
C VAL A 132 -0.84 -22.74 3.55
N TYR A 133 0.24 -23.48 3.84
CA TYR A 133 1.58 -23.09 3.40
C TYR A 133 1.71 -23.15 1.88
N LEU A 134 2.56 -22.30 1.31
CA LEU A 134 2.80 -22.21 -0.14
C LEU A 134 3.63 -23.37 -0.69
N SER A 135 4.11 -24.28 0.17
CA SER A 135 4.64 -25.60 -0.23
C SER A 135 3.56 -26.68 -0.31
N ASP A 136 2.40 -26.44 0.30
CA ASP A 136 1.31 -27.38 0.43
C ASP A 136 0.23 -27.07 -0.59
N ARG A 137 -0.50 -28.10 -1.04
CA ARG A 137 -1.59 -27.93 -2.00
C ARG A 137 -2.90 -27.75 -1.26
N ALA A 138 -3.40 -26.52 -1.20
CA ALA A 138 -4.76 -26.23 -0.76
C ALA A 138 -5.80 -26.81 -1.73
N TRP A 139 -7.04 -26.98 -1.28
CA TRP A 139 -8.13 -27.57 -2.05
C TRP A 139 -9.21 -26.52 -2.36
N HIS A 140 -8.98 -25.69 -3.38
CA HIS A 140 -9.80 -24.50 -3.70
C HIS A 140 -10.36 -24.45 -5.13
N VAL A 141 -9.78 -25.18 -6.08
CA VAL A 141 -10.10 -25.12 -7.52
C VAL A 141 -9.96 -26.47 -8.24
N GLY A 142 -10.26 -27.55 -7.52
CA GLY A 142 -10.28 -28.92 -8.04
C GLY A 142 -9.00 -29.32 -8.78
N ASN A 143 -9.10 -29.64 -10.07
CA ASN A 143 -7.99 -30.17 -10.87
C ASN A 143 -6.78 -29.23 -10.99
N SER A 144 -6.95 -27.94 -10.73
CA SER A 144 -5.86 -26.96 -10.81
C SER A 144 -5.14 -26.74 -9.47
N ASN A 145 -5.62 -27.32 -8.36
CA ASN A 145 -5.06 -27.17 -7.01
C ASN A 145 -3.54 -27.34 -6.97
N ALA A 146 -3.00 -28.32 -7.70
CA ALA A 146 -1.57 -28.64 -7.67
C ALA A 146 -0.68 -27.57 -8.31
N VAL A 147 -1.24 -26.61 -9.05
CA VAL A 147 -0.50 -25.62 -9.81
C VAL A 147 -0.93 -24.18 -9.49
N SER A 148 -1.72 -23.98 -8.43
CA SER A 148 -2.35 -22.69 -8.14
C SER A 148 -2.33 -22.33 -6.65
N ILE A 149 -2.27 -21.03 -6.41
CA ILE A 149 -2.46 -20.41 -5.09
C ILE A 149 -3.86 -19.81 -5.06
N GLY A 150 -4.59 -19.98 -3.96
CA GLY A 150 -5.99 -19.56 -3.83
C GLY A 150 -6.14 -18.45 -2.80
N ILE A 151 -6.75 -17.33 -3.21
CA ILE A 151 -7.08 -16.19 -2.35
C ILE A 151 -8.60 -16.06 -2.30
N GLU A 152 -9.17 -16.30 -1.13
CA GLU A 152 -10.59 -16.18 -0.84
C GLU A 152 -10.92 -14.78 -0.33
N HIS A 153 -11.82 -14.07 -1.01
CA HIS A 153 -12.32 -12.75 -0.58
C HIS A 153 -13.68 -12.91 0.07
N GLU A 154 -13.85 -12.36 1.27
CA GLU A 154 -15.13 -12.34 1.97
C GLU A 154 -16.21 -11.67 1.11
N GLY A 155 -17.39 -12.28 1.06
CA GLY A 155 -18.55 -11.68 0.41
C GLY A 155 -19.38 -12.63 -0.45
N PHE A 156 -20.22 -12.02 -1.28
CA PHE A 156 -21.21 -12.71 -2.11
C PHE A 156 -21.22 -12.16 -3.54
N ILE A 157 -21.16 -13.03 -4.54
CA ILE A 157 -20.93 -12.66 -5.95
C ILE A 157 -22.02 -11.78 -6.58
N ASP A 158 -23.23 -11.78 -6.01
CA ASP A 158 -24.38 -10.99 -6.48
C ASP A 158 -24.49 -9.62 -5.78
N GLU A 159 -23.55 -9.31 -4.87
CA GLU A 159 -23.57 -8.11 -4.04
C GLU A 159 -22.26 -7.30 -4.20
N PRO A 160 -22.25 -6.23 -5.01
CA PRO A 160 -21.02 -5.49 -5.31
C PRO A 160 -20.38 -4.81 -4.09
N ALA A 161 -21.14 -4.54 -3.03
CA ALA A 161 -20.67 -3.84 -1.84
C ALA A 161 -19.58 -4.60 -1.04
N TRP A 162 -19.39 -5.90 -1.32
CA TRP A 162 -18.34 -6.70 -0.68
C TRP A 162 -16.94 -6.48 -1.29
N TYR A 163 -16.87 -5.94 -2.51
CA TYR A 163 -15.60 -5.69 -3.18
C TYR A 163 -15.11 -4.27 -2.90
N THR A 164 -14.70 -4.04 -1.65
CA THR A 164 -14.25 -2.74 -1.14
C THR A 164 -12.87 -2.37 -1.66
N TRP A 165 -12.52 -1.08 -1.59
CA TRP A 165 -11.15 -0.61 -1.85
C TRP A 165 -10.09 -1.34 -1.02
N GLN A 166 -10.36 -1.55 0.27
CA GLN A 166 -9.48 -2.26 1.19
C GLN A 166 -9.19 -3.67 0.68
N THR A 167 -10.23 -4.37 0.23
CA THR A 167 -10.11 -5.71 -0.39
C THR A 167 -9.22 -5.67 -1.63
N TYR A 168 -9.45 -4.74 -2.56
CA TYR A 168 -8.62 -4.63 -3.77
C TYR A 168 -7.17 -4.30 -3.45
N ARG A 169 -6.92 -3.35 -2.54
CA ARG A 169 -5.58 -2.93 -2.15
C ARG A 169 -4.79 -4.06 -1.51
N SER A 170 -5.34 -4.69 -0.47
CA SER A 170 -4.69 -5.79 0.25
C SER A 170 -4.47 -7.00 -0.67
N SER A 171 -5.45 -7.32 -1.52
CA SER A 171 -5.34 -8.42 -2.47
C SER A 171 -4.27 -8.15 -3.54
N ALA A 172 -4.18 -6.90 -4.02
CA ALA A 172 -3.15 -6.52 -4.99
C ALA A 172 -1.74 -6.64 -4.40
N GLN A 173 -1.54 -6.24 -3.14
CA GLN A 173 -0.28 -6.40 -2.42
C GLN A 173 0.11 -7.88 -2.27
N LEU A 174 -0.84 -8.72 -1.84
CA LEU A 174 -0.62 -10.15 -1.71
C LEU A 174 -0.29 -10.78 -3.07
N ALA A 175 -1.06 -10.47 -4.12
CA ALA A 175 -0.84 -11.02 -5.45
C ALA A 175 0.49 -10.55 -6.05
N ARG A 176 0.90 -9.30 -5.81
CA ARG A 176 2.21 -8.79 -6.23
C ARG A 176 3.34 -9.52 -5.52
N TRP A 177 3.26 -9.68 -4.20
CA TRP A 177 4.25 -10.44 -3.43
C TRP A 177 4.38 -11.88 -3.92
N LEU A 178 3.25 -12.58 -4.11
CA LEU A 178 3.25 -13.94 -4.66
C LEU A 178 3.87 -14.02 -6.06
N ALA A 179 3.60 -13.01 -6.89
CA ALA A 179 4.14 -12.96 -8.24
C ALA A 179 5.65 -12.72 -8.26
N ASP A 180 6.17 -11.86 -7.39
CA ASP A 180 7.59 -11.59 -7.27
C ASP A 180 8.34 -12.82 -6.70
N GLU A 181 7.86 -13.39 -5.59
CA GLU A 181 8.49 -14.56 -4.93
C GLU A 181 8.54 -15.79 -5.85
N TYR A 182 7.45 -16.07 -6.58
CA TYR A 182 7.33 -17.27 -7.42
C TYR A 182 7.48 -17.01 -8.92
N GLN A 183 7.84 -15.79 -9.31
CA GLN A 183 8.05 -15.39 -10.71
C GLN A 183 6.81 -15.62 -11.59
N ILE A 184 5.62 -15.33 -11.05
CA ILE A 184 4.34 -15.46 -11.74
C ILE A 184 4.15 -14.22 -12.62
N PRO A 185 3.93 -14.34 -13.94
CA PRO A 185 3.68 -13.17 -14.78
C PRO A 185 2.43 -12.41 -14.34
N LEU A 186 2.53 -11.08 -14.25
CA LEU A 186 1.43 -10.16 -13.90
C LEU A 186 0.44 -9.99 -15.06
N THR A 187 -0.25 -11.06 -15.44
CA THR A 187 -1.22 -11.06 -16.56
C THR A 187 -2.51 -11.77 -16.19
N ARG A 188 -3.59 -11.49 -16.91
CA ARG A 188 -4.89 -12.14 -16.71
C ARG A 188 -4.90 -13.62 -17.09
N GLU A 189 -3.89 -14.10 -17.80
CA GLU A 189 -3.73 -15.54 -18.05
C GLU A 189 -3.15 -16.29 -16.83
N ARG A 190 -2.67 -15.57 -15.80
CA ARG A 190 -1.99 -16.13 -14.63
C ARG A 190 -2.65 -15.76 -13.32
N ILE A 191 -3.18 -14.55 -13.24
CA ILE A 191 -4.05 -14.09 -12.16
C ILE A 191 -5.47 -14.24 -12.67
N VAL A 192 -6.20 -15.26 -12.20
CA VAL A 192 -7.42 -15.77 -12.83
C VAL A 192 -8.58 -15.86 -11.84
N ALA A 193 -9.80 -15.81 -12.35
CA ALA A 193 -10.99 -16.20 -11.60
C ALA A 193 -11.02 -17.71 -11.38
N HIS A 194 -11.73 -18.16 -10.34
CA HIS A 194 -12.09 -19.56 -10.17
C HIS A 194 -12.73 -20.13 -11.46
N SER A 195 -13.74 -19.42 -11.98
CA SER A 195 -14.49 -19.84 -13.18
C SER A 195 -13.68 -19.93 -14.49
N GLU A 196 -12.47 -19.37 -14.53
CA GLU A 196 -11.62 -19.31 -15.73
C GLU A 196 -10.74 -20.55 -15.89
N LEU A 197 -10.62 -21.38 -14.85
CA LEU A 197 -9.84 -22.61 -14.89
C LEU A 197 -10.68 -23.79 -15.42
N PRO A 198 -10.04 -24.84 -15.97
CA PRO A 198 -10.77 -25.96 -16.56
C PRO A 198 -11.59 -26.76 -15.54
N ASN A 199 -12.75 -27.27 -15.97
CA ASN A 199 -13.62 -28.19 -15.22
C ASN A 199 -14.22 -27.63 -13.92
N GLN A 200 -14.53 -26.34 -13.88
CA GLN A 200 -15.17 -25.70 -12.71
C GLN A 200 -16.68 -25.52 -12.93
N SER A 201 -17.47 -25.76 -11.88
CA SER A 201 -18.92 -25.45 -11.81
C SER A 201 -19.18 -24.05 -11.26
N HIS A 202 -18.17 -23.44 -10.66
CA HIS A 202 -18.22 -22.21 -9.92
C HIS A 202 -18.15 -20.95 -10.81
N THR A 203 -18.70 -19.84 -10.31
CA THR A 203 -18.79 -18.56 -11.03
C THR A 203 -18.06 -17.41 -10.33
N ASP A 204 -17.44 -17.65 -9.18
CA ASP A 204 -16.69 -16.64 -8.45
C ASP A 204 -15.40 -16.22 -9.19
N PRO A 205 -14.93 -14.97 -8.99
CA PRO A 205 -15.44 -13.93 -8.08
C PRO A 205 -16.67 -13.17 -8.60
N GLY A 206 -17.25 -13.59 -9.73
CA GLY A 206 -18.48 -13.03 -10.27
C GLY A 206 -18.30 -11.73 -11.04
N ILE A 207 -19.41 -11.18 -11.54
CA ILE A 207 -19.41 -10.04 -12.46
C ILE A 207 -19.02 -8.71 -11.80
N HIS A 208 -19.13 -8.63 -10.47
CA HIS A 208 -18.84 -7.41 -9.73
C HIS A 208 -17.36 -7.26 -9.35
N TRP A 209 -16.53 -8.29 -9.59
CA TRP A 209 -15.08 -8.15 -9.47
C TRP A 209 -14.50 -7.35 -10.65
N ASN A 210 -13.96 -6.18 -10.34
CA ASN A 210 -13.36 -5.25 -11.28
C ASN A 210 -11.90 -5.66 -11.57
N TRP A 211 -11.74 -6.50 -12.58
CA TRP A 211 -10.43 -6.97 -13.04
C TRP A 211 -9.50 -5.84 -13.52
N ASP A 212 -10.04 -4.81 -14.16
CA ASP A 212 -9.21 -3.71 -14.69
C ASP A 212 -8.59 -2.90 -13.55
N LEU A 213 -9.38 -2.61 -12.50
CA LEU A 213 -8.88 -1.98 -11.28
C LEU A 213 -7.84 -2.87 -10.59
N TYR A 214 -8.18 -4.14 -10.37
CA TYR A 214 -7.31 -5.07 -9.65
C TYR A 214 -5.94 -5.24 -10.33
N MET A 215 -5.92 -5.46 -11.65
CA MET A 215 -4.67 -5.61 -12.39
C MET A 215 -3.88 -4.30 -12.46
N ALA A 216 -4.54 -3.15 -12.55
CA ALA A 216 -3.87 -1.85 -12.49
C ALA A 216 -3.16 -1.65 -11.15
N LEU A 217 -3.82 -1.97 -10.03
CA LEU A 217 -3.24 -1.89 -8.69
C LEU A 217 -2.03 -2.82 -8.54
N ILE A 218 -2.15 -4.08 -8.96
CA ILE A 218 -1.03 -5.05 -8.89
C ILE A 218 0.19 -4.54 -9.67
N THR A 219 -0.05 -3.92 -10.82
CA THR A 219 1.02 -3.44 -11.71
C THR A 219 1.67 -2.15 -11.21
N ASP A 220 0.90 -1.28 -10.54
CA ASP A 220 1.43 -0.02 -10.00
C ASP A 220 2.35 -0.20 -8.78
N LEU A 221 2.15 -1.29 -8.04
CA LEU A 221 2.98 -1.59 -6.87
C LEU A 221 4.46 -1.68 -7.26
N VAL A 222 5.32 -1.25 -6.34
CA VAL A 222 6.76 -1.43 -6.44
C VAL A 222 7.08 -2.89 -6.13
N SER A 223 8.06 -3.48 -6.83
CA SER A 223 8.39 -4.90 -6.68
C SER A 223 8.98 -5.21 -5.30
N GLU A 224 8.90 -6.48 -4.93
CA GLU A 224 9.48 -6.97 -3.68
C GLU A 224 10.94 -6.57 -3.51
N GLY A 225 11.23 -5.95 -2.36
CA GLY A 225 12.58 -5.53 -1.98
C GLY A 225 13.11 -4.34 -2.78
N GLU A 226 12.25 -3.61 -3.47
CA GLU A 226 12.58 -2.34 -4.10
C GLU A 226 11.95 -1.17 -3.32
N LEU A 227 12.75 -0.13 -3.11
CA LEU A 227 12.30 1.18 -2.65
C LEU A 227 12.67 2.18 -3.74
N GLU A 228 11.68 2.80 -4.36
CA GLU A 228 11.90 3.86 -5.34
C GLU A 228 11.29 5.19 -4.87
N GLY A 229 11.81 6.28 -5.40
CA GLY A 229 11.24 7.57 -5.08
C GLY A 229 11.78 8.71 -5.92
N TRP A 230 11.23 9.89 -5.64
CA TRP A 230 11.60 11.15 -6.27
C TRP A 230 11.90 12.18 -5.20
N VAL A 231 13.07 12.81 -5.33
CA VAL A 231 13.38 14.03 -4.59
C VAL A 231 13.04 15.22 -5.47
N VAL A 232 12.18 16.11 -4.99
CA VAL A 232 11.66 17.25 -5.74
C VAL A 232 12.15 18.57 -5.16
N ASP A 233 12.41 19.53 -6.03
CA ASP A 233 12.84 20.88 -5.69
C ASP A 233 11.60 21.75 -5.49
N ARG A 234 11.26 22.07 -4.23
CA ARG A 234 10.09 22.89 -3.88
C ARG A 234 10.19 24.32 -4.42
N GLY A 235 11.39 24.78 -4.78
CA GLY A 235 11.60 26.08 -5.44
C GLY A 235 11.25 26.10 -6.93
N LYS A 236 10.98 24.94 -7.55
CA LYS A 236 10.53 24.84 -8.94
C LYS A 236 9.02 24.72 -9.00
N THR A 237 8.40 25.52 -9.87
CA THR A 237 6.95 25.54 -9.98
C THR A 237 6.46 24.67 -11.12
N CYS A 238 5.52 23.76 -10.82
CA CYS A 238 4.63 23.15 -11.79
C CYS A 238 3.19 23.35 -11.38
N THR A 239 2.48 24.17 -12.15
CA THR A 239 1.11 24.57 -11.80
C THR A 239 0.08 23.82 -12.64
N LEU A 240 -0.87 23.18 -11.96
CA LEU A 240 -2.08 22.66 -12.58
C LEU A 240 -3.20 23.69 -12.48
N THR A 241 -4.03 23.81 -13.52
CA THR A 241 -5.23 24.65 -13.51
C THR A 241 -6.49 23.78 -13.59
N ALA A 242 -7.36 23.90 -12.60
CA ALA A 242 -8.64 23.21 -12.53
C ALA A 242 -9.62 23.68 -13.63
N THR A 243 -10.37 22.74 -14.19
CA THR A 243 -11.51 22.97 -15.09
C THR A 243 -12.83 22.99 -14.31
N SER A 244 -13.97 23.01 -15.02
CA SER A 244 -15.31 22.98 -14.39
C SER A 244 -15.68 21.65 -13.74
N ASP A 245 -14.99 20.56 -14.11
CA ASP A 245 -15.34 19.19 -13.72
C ASP A 245 -14.28 18.59 -12.77
N THR A 246 -13.50 19.45 -12.12
CA THR A 246 -12.32 19.06 -11.35
C THR A 246 -12.64 18.48 -9.98
N TRP A 247 -12.09 17.31 -9.74
CA TRP A 247 -12.05 16.65 -8.45
C TRP A 247 -10.77 15.83 -8.31
N ILE A 248 -10.34 15.62 -7.07
CA ILE A 248 -9.30 14.69 -6.65
C ILE A 248 -9.96 13.66 -5.72
N LYS A 249 -9.66 12.38 -5.90
CA LYS A 249 -10.30 11.28 -5.18
C LYS A 249 -9.30 10.43 -4.40
N LYS A 250 -9.73 9.89 -3.26
CA LYS A 250 -8.88 9.11 -2.35
C LYS A 250 -8.43 7.77 -2.94
N THR A 251 -9.31 7.10 -3.68
CA THR A 251 -9.09 5.76 -4.21
C THR A 251 -9.24 5.73 -5.73
N LEU A 252 -8.84 4.64 -6.41
CA LEU A 252 -9.09 4.49 -7.84
C LEU A 252 -10.54 4.07 -8.18
N GLU A 253 -11.41 3.92 -7.19
CA GLU A 253 -12.82 3.56 -7.39
C GLU A 253 -13.55 4.56 -8.29
N ALA A 254 -14.66 4.10 -8.89
CA ALA A 254 -15.45 4.95 -9.77
C ALA A 254 -16.06 6.10 -8.96
N SER A 255 -16.02 7.31 -9.52
CA SER A 255 -16.45 8.52 -8.81
C SER A 255 -17.93 8.51 -8.41
N ASP A 256 -18.76 7.73 -9.10
CA ASP A 256 -20.19 7.54 -8.80
C ASP A 256 -20.42 6.62 -7.58
N ASP A 257 -19.43 5.79 -7.23
CA ASP A 257 -19.46 4.90 -6.06
C ASP A 257 -18.86 5.60 -4.82
N LEU A 258 -18.13 6.69 -5.02
CA LEU A 258 -17.50 7.48 -3.97
C LEU A 258 -18.42 8.56 -3.40
N SER A 259 -18.38 8.74 -2.09
CA SER A 259 -19.12 9.81 -1.40
C SER A 259 -18.42 11.17 -1.57
N ASP A 260 -19.11 12.26 -1.22
CA ASP A 260 -18.52 13.61 -1.28
C ASP A 260 -17.37 13.79 -0.28
N THR A 261 -17.24 12.94 0.76
CA THR A 261 -16.08 12.98 1.66
C THR A 261 -14.85 12.30 1.08
N ASP A 262 -15.02 11.43 0.07
CA ASP A 262 -13.92 10.75 -0.64
C ASP A 262 -13.42 11.55 -1.84
N LYS A 263 -14.01 12.74 -2.08
CA LYS A 263 -13.76 13.61 -3.23
C LYS A 263 -13.55 15.05 -2.78
N CYS A 264 -12.39 15.58 -3.11
CA CYS A 264 -12.09 16.99 -3.00
C CYS A 264 -12.45 17.69 -4.32
N PHE A 265 -13.52 18.49 -4.31
CA PHE A 265 -13.95 19.26 -5.48
C PHE A 265 -13.18 20.58 -5.56
N VAL A 266 -12.48 20.79 -6.68
CA VAL A 266 -11.61 21.96 -6.87
C VAL A 266 -12.30 22.96 -7.80
N ALA A 267 -12.42 24.22 -7.38
CA ALA A 267 -13.12 25.23 -8.15
C ALA A 267 -12.41 25.53 -9.49
N ALA A 268 -13.18 25.74 -10.56
CA ALA A 268 -12.64 26.04 -11.88
C ALA A 268 -11.73 27.27 -11.88
N GLY A 269 -10.59 27.17 -12.55
CA GLY A 269 -9.57 28.21 -12.60
C GLY A 269 -8.65 28.26 -11.38
N THR A 270 -8.90 27.44 -10.34
CA THR A 270 -7.95 27.27 -9.23
C THR A 270 -6.64 26.75 -9.78
N GLN A 271 -5.55 27.37 -9.35
CA GLN A 271 -4.20 26.95 -9.64
C GLN A 271 -3.59 26.40 -8.36
N PHE A 272 -2.93 25.26 -8.47
CA PHE A 272 -2.18 24.68 -7.37
C PHE A 272 -0.92 24.03 -7.92
N GLU A 273 0.07 23.93 -7.04
CA GLU A 273 1.34 23.27 -7.31
C GLU A 273 1.28 21.86 -6.74
N TYR A 274 1.98 20.93 -7.39
CA TYR A 274 2.09 19.57 -6.92
C TYR A 274 3.56 19.16 -6.93
N LEU A 275 3.90 18.21 -6.07
CA LEU A 275 5.26 17.75 -5.88
C LEU A 275 5.61 16.71 -6.95
N HIS A 276 4.75 15.72 -7.14
CA HIS A 276 4.96 14.66 -8.12
C HIS A 276 3.63 14.10 -8.67
N ALA A 277 3.68 13.56 -9.89
CA ALA A 277 2.55 12.90 -10.52
C ALA A 277 3.00 11.57 -11.10
N SER A 278 2.59 10.47 -10.46
CA SER A 278 2.89 9.13 -10.95
C SER A 278 1.99 8.73 -12.14
N GLY A 279 2.28 7.56 -12.72
CA GLY A 279 1.70 7.08 -13.98
C GLY A 279 0.17 7.01 -14.03
N GLU A 280 -0.35 6.80 -15.24
CA GLU A 280 -1.80 6.73 -15.47
C GLU A 280 -2.34 5.31 -15.19
N LEU A 281 -3.21 5.18 -14.20
CA LEU A 281 -3.91 3.97 -13.78
C LEU A 281 -5.40 4.14 -14.04
N VAL A 282 -5.97 3.27 -14.88
CA VAL A 282 -7.41 3.28 -15.18
C VAL A 282 -7.89 4.68 -15.62
N GLY A 283 -7.08 5.41 -16.39
CA GLY A 283 -7.39 6.78 -16.83
C GLY A 283 -7.11 7.90 -15.81
N HIS A 284 -6.55 7.58 -14.65
CA HIS A 284 -6.27 8.52 -13.57
C HIS A 284 -4.78 8.60 -13.29
N ARG A 285 -4.28 9.74 -12.82
CA ARG A 285 -2.91 9.87 -12.31
C ARG A 285 -2.94 10.06 -10.80
N ARG A 286 -1.98 9.50 -10.07
CA ARG A 286 -1.80 9.84 -8.65
C ARG A 286 -0.94 11.08 -8.54
N LEU A 287 -1.42 12.07 -7.82
CA LEU A 287 -0.72 13.30 -7.47
C LEU A 287 -0.25 13.22 -6.02
N ASP A 288 0.93 13.74 -5.80
CA ASP A 288 1.52 14.00 -4.48
C ASP A 288 1.72 15.53 -4.38
N TYR A 289 1.34 16.13 -3.26
CA TYR A 289 1.36 17.58 -3.02
C TYR A 289 1.54 17.90 -1.53
N ASP A 290 1.81 19.18 -1.25
CA ASP A 290 1.97 19.68 0.12
C ASP A 290 0.63 19.66 0.89
N ALA A 291 0.67 19.28 2.17
CA ALA A 291 -0.51 19.18 3.04
C ALA A 291 -1.22 20.52 3.27
N VAL A 292 -0.45 21.61 3.32
CA VAL A 292 -0.89 22.96 3.69
C VAL A 292 -1.32 23.74 2.46
N ASP A 293 -0.53 23.66 1.39
CA ASP A 293 -0.73 24.45 0.17
C ASP A 293 -1.41 23.68 -0.97
N GLY A 294 -1.66 22.39 -0.76
CA GLY A 294 -2.33 21.52 -1.71
C GLY A 294 -3.79 21.92 -2.00
N PRO A 295 -4.34 21.48 -3.15
CA PRO A 295 -5.72 21.79 -3.56
C PRO A 295 -6.79 21.23 -2.63
N CYS A 296 -6.39 20.30 -1.75
CA CYS A 296 -7.24 19.56 -0.82
C CYS A 296 -6.76 19.69 0.61
N ALA A 297 -6.02 20.75 0.93
CA ALA A 297 -5.58 21.05 2.29
C ALA A 297 -6.74 20.98 3.29
N GLY A 298 -6.54 20.20 4.36
CA GLY A 298 -7.56 19.95 5.39
C GLY A 298 -8.63 18.90 5.03
N PHE A 299 -8.54 18.23 3.88
CA PHE A 299 -9.29 17.01 3.62
C PHE A 299 -8.54 15.81 4.21
N ILE A 300 -9.20 15.09 5.10
CA ILE A 300 -8.66 13.86 5.70
C ILE A 300 -8.35 12.85 4.58
N ASP A 301 -7.13 12.31 4.58
CA ASP A 301 -6.62 11.32 3.62
C ASP A 301 -6.54 11.78 2.15
N LEU A 302 -6.59 13.09 1.93
CA LEU A 302 -6.52 13.73 0.61
C LEU A 302 -5.70 15.02 0.63
N ASP A 303 -5.17 15.42 1.78
CA ASP A 303 -4.39 16.63 1.97
C ASP A 303 -2.99 16.54 1.37
N THR A 304 -2.44 15.32 1.21
CA THR A 304 -1.06 15.10 0.73
C THR A 304 -0.97 14.31 -0.58
N GLN A 305 -1.98 13.50 -0.90
CA GLN A 305 -2.02 12.71 -2.12
C GLN A 305 -3.45 12.41 -2.59
N GLY A 306 -3.60 12.12 -3.87
CA GLY A 306 -4.88 11.65 -4.42
C GLY A 306 -4.84 11.38 -5.91
N TYR A 307 -5.92 10.78 -6.43
CA TYR A 307 -6.04 10.47 -7.84
C TYR A 307 -6.82 11.54 -8.59
N MET A 308 -6.31 11.96 -9.75
CA MET A 308 -6.95 12.90 -10.67
C MET A 308 -7.29 12.23 -11.99
N PHE A 309 -8.35 12.69 -12.66
CA PHE A 309 -8.51 12.43 -14.09
C PHE A 309 -7.80 13.53 -14.89
N ALA A 310 -6.85 13.16 -15.75
CA ALA A 310 -5.99 14.14 -16.45
C ALA A 310 -6.79 15.15 -17.29
N GLY A 311 -7.94 14.74 -17.84
CA GLY A 311 -8.81 15.63 -18.61
C GLY A 311 -9.50 16.72 -17.80
N HIS A 312 -9.48 16.65 -16.47
CA HIS A 312 -10.11 17.65 -15.59
C HIS A 312 -9.16 18.77 -15.17
N PHE A 313 -7.90 18.75 -15.61
CA PHE A 313 -6.89 19.76 -15.29
C PHE A 313 -6.11 20.17 -16.55
N SER A 314 -5.25 21.18 -16.43
CA SER A 314 -4.17 21.36 -17.40
C SER A 314 -3.25 20.13 -17.43
N ALA A 315 -2.46 19.98 -18.50
CA ALA A 315 -1.45 18.91 -18.56
C ALA A 315 -0.44 19.02 -17.41
N THR A 316 0.03 17.88 -16.90
CA THR A 316 1.11 17.76 -15.90
C THR A 316 2.46 18.12 -16.53
N CYS A 317 3.40 18.62 -15.73
CA CYS A 317 4.78 18.83 -16.18
C CYS A 317 5.57 17.53 -16.21
N ASP A 318 6.69 17.53 -16.95
CA ASP A 318 7.64 16.43 -16.96
C ASP A 318 8.41 16.37 -15.62
N ASP A 319 8.77 15.18 -15.12
CA ASP A 319 9.45 15.03 -13.82
C ASP A 319 10.76 15.84 -13.70
N ALA A 320 11.54 15.92 -14.80
CA ALA A 320 12.77 16.71 -14.85
C ALA A 320 12.56 18.22 -14.61
N SER A 321 11.33 18.72 -14.74
CA SER A 321 10.99 20.12 -14.46
C SER A 321 10.92 20.43 -12.97
N MET A 322 10.73 19.42 -12.11
CA MET A 322 10.62 19.56 -10.66
C MET A 322 11.73 18.83 -9.90
N GLY A 323 12.40 17.84 -10.50
CA GLY A 323 13.40 17.02 -9.81
C GLY A 323 14.59 17.78 -9.20
N ALA A 324 14.97 17.41 -7.98
CA ALA A 324 16.19 17.84 -7.31
C ALA A 324 17.35 16.91 -7.68
N ALA A 325 18.24 17.38 -8.56
CA ALA A 325 19.30 16.56 -9.13
C ALA A 325 20.62 16.65 -8.33
N GLY A 326 21.34 15.53 -8.20
CA GLY A 326 22.64 15.49 -7.53
C GLY A 326 22.58 15.49 -6.01
N VAL A 327 21.40 15.23 -5.44
CA VAL A 327 21.16 15.07 -3.99
C VAL A 327 21.48 13.63 -3.59
N THR A 328 21.99 13.42 -2.37
CA THR A 328 22.32 12.07 -1.87
C THR A 328 21.21 11.56 -0.96
N VAL A 329 20.62 10.42 -1.33
CA VAL A 329 19.64 9.69 -0.52
C VAL A 329 20.35 8.53 0.18
N VAL A 330 20.08 8.34 1.47
CA VAL A 330 20.69 7.32 2.33
C VAL A 330 19.61 6.43 2.92
N LEU A 331 19.73 5.12 2.73
CA LEU A 331 18.86 4.12 3.33
C LEU A 331 19.52 3.53 4.58
N ASP A 332 18.81 3.60 5.72
CA ASP A 332 19.20 3.05 7.03
C ASP A 332 20.61 3.50 7.50
N GLY A 333 21.01 4.72 7.15
CA GLY A 333 22.36 5.25 7.42
C GLY A 333 23.49 4.50 6.70
N GLY A 334 23.16 3.64 5.73
CA GLY A 334 24.07 2.71 5.07
C GLY A 334 24.21 2.95 3.57
N ALA A 335 23.32 2.35 2.79
CA ALA A 335 23.37 2.40 1.33
C ALA A 335 23.05 3.83 0.84
N GLN A 336 23.67 4.26 -0.26
CA GLN A 336 23.49 5.63 -0.77
C GLN A 336 23.30 5.66 -2.28
N VAL A 337 22.43 6.55 -2.74
CA VAL A 337 22.16 6.82 -4.15
C VAL A 337 22.16 8.32 -4.38
N VAL A 338 22.70 8.76 -5.52
CA VAL A 338 22.63 10.16 -5.94
C VAL A 338 21.53 10.30 -6.99
N THR A 339 20.61 11.25 -6.79
CA THR A 339 19.47 11.48 -7.67
C THR A 339 19.88 11.93 -9.07
N ASP A 340 19.11 11.50 -10.07
CA ASP A 340 19.32 11.94 -11.45
C ASP A 340 18.63 13.28 -11.77
N ALA A 341 18.57 13.67 -13.05
CA ALA A 341 17.97 14.94 -13.47
C ALA A 341 16.45 15.04 -13.20
N THR A 342 15.78 13.92 -12.99
CA THR A 342 14.35 13.83 -12.62
C THR A 342 14.14 13.81 -11.11
N GLY A 343 15.23 13.77 -10.32
CA GLY A 343 15.14 13.55 -8.88
C GLY A 343 14.95 12.09 -8.49
N TYR A 344 14.92 11.17 -9.46
CA TYR A 344 14.66 9.76 -9.21
C TYR A 344 15.82 9.08 -8.46
N PHE A 345 15.47 8.19 -7.54
CA PHE A 345 16.37 7.25 -6.88
C PHE A 345 15.69 5.89 -6.71
N SER A 346 16.51 4.83 -6.57
CA SER A 346 16.01 3.53 -6.15
C SER A 346 17.05 2.72 -5.40
N PHE A 347 16.57 1.94 -4.44
CA PHE A 347 17.29 0.89 -3.73
C PHE A 347 16.70 -0.46 -4.08
N VAL A 348 17.56 -1.47 -4.17
CA VAL A 348 17.20 -2.87 -4.40
C VAL A 348 17.70 -3.71 -3.25
N ASP A 349 17.17 -4.92 -3.10
CA ASP A 349 17.46 -5.84 -1.99
C ASP A 349 17.14 -5.22 -0.60
N VAL A 350 16.11 -4.37 -0.55
CA VAL A 350 15.57 -3.79 0.68
C VAL A 350 14.74 -4.85 1.40
N GLY A 351 14.91 -4.97 2.72
CA GLY A 351 14.13 -5.93 3.50
C GLY A 351 12.66 -5.53 3.57
N PRO A 352 11.76 -6.48 3.86
CA PRO A 352 10.43 -6.11 4.32
C PRO A 352 10.51 -5.45 5.71
N GLY A 353 9.72 -4.41 5.95
CA GLY A 353 9.62 -3.77 7.27
C GLY A 353 9.92 -2.27 7.25
N PRO A 354 10.01 -1.66 8.44
CA PRO A 354 10.35 -0.24 8.60
C PRO A 354 11.79 0.04 8.16
N HIS A 355 11.96 1.10 7.39
CA HIS A 355 13.23 1.64 6.91
C HIS A 355 13.25 3.16 7.08
N SER A 356 14.44 3.73 7.28
CA SER A 356 14.62 5.19 7.36
C SER A 356 15.33 5.72 6.12
N VAL A 357 14.79 6.76 5.50
CA VAL A 357 15.34 7.42 4.32
C VAL A 357 15.78 8.83 4.67
N ASP A 358 17.08 9.08 4.61
CA ASP A 358 17.70 10.38 4.91
C ASP A 358 18.17 11.04 3.61
N VAL A 359 17.99 12.35 3.46
CA VAL A 359 18.31 13.07 2.25
C VAL A 359 19.25 14.24 2.53
N MET A 360 20.46 14.14 1.98
CA MET A 360 21.50 15.17 2.07
C MET A 360 21.50 16.04 0.81
N GLY A 361 20.92 17.23 0.94
CA GLY A 361 20.79 18.28 -0.07
C GLY A 361 22.09 19.00 -0.44
N GLY A 362 23.12 18.89 0.42
CA GLY A 362 24.47 19.36 0.14
C GLY A 362 24.60 20.89 0.15
N ALA A 363 25.14 21.48 -0.92
CA ALA A 363 25.31 22.94 -1.02
C ALA A 363 24.17 23.66 -1.76
N THR A 364 23.22 22.91 -2.29
CA THR A 364 22.14 23.42 -3.13
C THR A 364 20.82 23.41 -2.40
N TYR A 365 20.58 22.40 -1.55
CA TYR A 365 19.33 22.21 -0.81
C TYR A 365 19.63 22.05 0.67
N PHE A 366 18.68 22.39 1.53
CA PHE A 366 18.75 22.01 2.94
C PHE A 366 18.68 20.48 3.06
N ASP A 367 19.36 19.94 4.07
CA ASP A 367 19.28 18.51 4.39
C ASP A 367 17.95 18.27 5.14
N THR A 368 17.38 17.07 5.04
CA THR A 368 16.19 16.72 5.85
C THR A 368 16.54 16.76 7.33
N LEU A 369 15.70 17.39 8.14
CA LEU A 369 15.92 17.53 9.59
C LEU A 369 15.81 16.18 10.33
N GLU A 370 14.85 15.34 9.91
CA GLU A 370 14.67 13.97 10.39
C GLU A 370 14.55 13.00 9.19
N PRO A 371 14.97 11.73 9.36
CA PRO A 371 14.77 10.72 8.32
C PRO A 371 13.29 10.40 8.09
N VAL A 372 12.92 10.17 6.84
CA VAL A 372 11.58 9.73 6.45
C VAL A 372 11.43 8.23 6.72
N ASP A 373 10.52 7.85 7.60
CA ASP A 373 10.27 6.45 7.98
C ASP A 373 9.30 5.77 7.00
N VAL A 374 9.79 4.90 6.12
CA VAL A 374 9.00 4.16 5.13
C VAL A 374 9.04 2.68 5.45
N ASP A 375 7.90 2.01 5.63
CA ASP A 375 7.95 0.55 5.59
C ASP A 375 7.71 -0.01 4.18
N VAL A 376 8.48 -1.04 3.84
CA VAL A 376 8.60 -1.59 2.48
C VAL A 376 7.84 -2.91 2.35
N TYR A 377 6.69 -2.91 1.66
CA TYR A 377 5.90 -4.11 1.37
C TYR A 377 4.96 -3.98 0.15
N PRO A 378 5.05 -4.86 -0.87
CA PRO A 378 6.22 -5.70 -1.19
C PRO A 378 7.45 -4.84 -1.52
N GLY A 379 7.22 -3.69 -2.15
CA GLY A 379 8.15 -2.58 -2.24
C GLY A 379 7.52 -1.30 -1.71
N ALA A 380 8.18 -0.16 -1.84
CA ALA A 380 7.61 1.14 -1.50
C ALA A 380 7.98 2.24 -2.49
N ARG A 381 7.11 3.25 -2.56
CA ARG A 381 7.28 4.47 -3.34
C ARG A 381 7.18 5.67 -2.41
N VAL A 382 8.16 6.58 -2.46
CA VAL A 382 8.18 7.81 -1.66
C VAL A 382 8.48 9.05 -2.51
N VAL A 383 7.93 10.20 -2.12
CA VAL A 383 8.23 11.51 -2.69
C VAL A 383 8.73 12.40 -1.57
N ILE A 384 9.88 13.06 -1.77
CA ILE A 384 10.54 13.87 -0.75
C ILE A 384 10.76 15.27 -1.33
N GLY A 385 10.16 16.29 -0.72
CA GLY A 385 10.38 17.69 -1.07
C GLY A 385 11.63 18.26 -0.39
N LEU A 386 12.42 19.05 -1.10
CA LEU A 386 13.54 19.81 -0.53
C LEU A 386 13.53 21.28 -0.96
N ASP A 387 13.99 22.14 -0.06
CA ASP A 387 14.11 23.58 -0.32
C ASP A 387 15.51 23.98 -0.74
N PRO A 388 15.61 24.86 -1.76
CA PRO A 388 16.89 25.36 -2.20
C PRO A 388 17.50 26.34 -1.18
N GLN A 389 18.78 26.15 -0.87
CA GLN A 389 19.54 27.09 -0.05
C GLN A 389 19.61 28.47 -0.72
N GLY A 390 19.17 29.51 -0.02
CA GLY A 390 19.18 30.89 -0.50
C GLY A 390 18.07 31.22 -1.51
N GLY A 391 17.03 30.39 -1.60
CA GLY A 391 15.75 30.75 -2.22
C GLY A 391 14.99 31.82 -1.40
N PRO A 392 13.92 32.42 -1.94
CA PRO A 392 12.94 33.06 -1.07
C PRO A 392 12.38 31.97 -0.14
N GLY A 393 12.52 32.12 1.18
CA GLY A 393 12.01 31.16 2.16
C GLY A 393 10.58 30.74 1.82
N ASP A 394 10.32 29.45 1.92
CA ASP A 394 9.02 28.80 1.66
C ASP A 394 8.00 29.09 2.77
N GLY A 395 8.45 29.59 3.92
CA GLY A 395 7.58 29.99 5.03
C GLY A 395 6.98 28.80 5.77
N ASP A 396 7.61 27.63 5.69
CA ASP A 396 7.12 26.37 6.25
C ASP A 396 7.25 26.27 7.79
N GLY A 397 8.04 27.15 8.40
CA GLY A 397 8.12 27.29 9.86
C GLY A 397 8.92 26.17 10.54
N ASP A 398 9.86 25.53 9.85
CA ASP A 398 10.73 24.47 10.37
C ASP A 398 11.71 24.92 11.48
N GLY A 399 11.84 26.23 11.71
CA GLY A 399 12.62 26.80 12.81
C GLY A 399 14.13 26.82 12.58
N GLU A 400 14.61 26.58 11.36
CA GLU A 400 16.00 26.87 11.01
C GLU A 400 16.18 28.40 10.90
N ALA A 401 17.19 28.91 11.61
CA ALA A 401 17.43 30.35 11.73
C ALA A 401 18.05 30.90 10.44
N ASP A 402 17.22 31.12 9.43
CA ASP A 402 17.60 31.86 8.25
C ASP A 402 17.67 33.36 8.58
N ALA A 403 18.81 33.97 8.23
CA ALA A 403 19.07 35.38 8.45
C ALA A 403 18.19 36.23 7.51
N GLY A 404 16.92 36.40 7.86
CA GLY A 404 15.93 37.14 7.08
C GLY A 404 14.48 36.72 7.30
N GLU A 405 14.24 35.58 7.95
CA GLU A 405 12.91 35.11 8.34
C GLU A 405 12.25 36.10 9.30
N CYS A 406 11.09 36.64 8.93
CA CYS A 406 10.28 37.45 9.82
C CYS A 406 8.96 36.78 10.09
N TRP A 407 8.89 36.06 11.21
CA TRP A 407 7.66 35.48 11.72
C TRP A 407 6.62 36.58 11.96
N VAL A 408 5.37 36.39 11.53
CA VAL A 408 4.29 37.37 11.75
C VAL A 408 4.06 37.54 13.25
N GLY A 409 4.67 38.60 13.80
CA GLY A 409 4.66 38.95 15.21
C GLY A 409 6.00 38.89 15.94
N GLY A 410 7.09 38.50 15.27
CA GLY A 410 8.44 38.43 15.84
C GLY A 410 9.14 39.80 15.91
N GLU A 411 10.22 39.91 16.67
CA GLU A 411 10.97 41.17 16.79
C GLU A 411 11.57 41.60 15.46
N ASN A 412 11.33 42.86 15.05
CA ASN A 412 11.65 43.45 13.75
C ASN A 412 10.74 43.01 12.58
N CYS A 413 9.56 42.44 12.87
CA CYS A 413 8.63 41.97 11.84
C CYS A 413 7.40 42.85 11.62
N PRO A 414 6.79 42.77 10.41
CA PRO A 414 5.62 43.58 10.07
C PRO A 414 4.43 43.27 10.99
N CYS A 415 3.66 44.30 11.37
CA CYS A 415 2.48 44.16 12.21
C CYS A 415 1.35 45.13 11.80
N THR A 416 0.15 44.94 12.36
CA THR A 416 -1.01 45.83 12.12
C THR A 416 -1.39 46.62 13.37
N ASP A 417 -1.91 47.84 13.18
CA ASP A 417 -2.40 48.68 14.27
C ASP A 417 -3.48 47.96 15.10
N GLY A 418 -3.11 47.50 16.30
CA GLY A 418 -4.02 46.84 17.26
C GLY A 418 -3.74 45.36 17.55
N GLY A 419 -2.72 44.74 16.95
CA GLY A 419 -2.31 43.36 17.29
C GLY A 419 -1.45 42.69 16.22
N GLY A 420 -0.93 41.51 16.56
CA GLY A 420 -0.04 40.72 15.70
C GLY A 420 1.44 40.85 16.05
N CYS A 421 1.78 41.11 17.32
CA CYS A 421 3.14 40.94 17.87
C CYS A 421 3.10 39.95 19.02
N ASP A 422 4.20 39.23 19.22
CA ASP A 422 4.37 38.27 20.30
C ASP A 422 4.28 38.91 21.69
N PRO A 423 3.95 38.13 22.73
CA PRO A 423 3.96 38.62 24.11
C PRO A 423 5.31 39.25 24.50
N GLY A 424 5.27 40.53 24.87
CA GLY A 424 6.48 41.33 25.22
C GLY A 424 6.97 42.25 24.10
N LEU A 425 6.34 42.22 22.93
CA LEU A 425 6.57 43.13 21.82
C LEU A 425 5.33 44.02 21.57
N VAL A 426 5.55 45.21 21.04
CA VAL A 426 4.51 46.15 20.61
C VAL A 426 4.73 46.56 19.16
N CYS A 427 3.65 46.72 18.41
CA CYS A 427 3.70 47.24 17.05
C CYS A 427 4.01 48.74 17.09
N ASP A 428 5.13 49.16 16.52
CA ASP A 428 5.52 50.56 16.47
C ASP A 428 4.83 51.32 15.33
N ALA A 429 5.04 52.64 15.27
CA ALA A 429 4.44 53.50 14.25
C ALA A 429 4.95 53.24 12.82
N THR A 430 5.96 52.37 12.66
CA THR A 430 6.48 51.93 11.36
C THR A 430 5.87 50.59 10.92
N HIS A 431 4.90 50.06 11.68
CA HIS A 431 4.34 48.73 11.51
C HIS A 431 5.39 47.63 11.73
N THR A 432 6.28 47.82 12.72
CA THR A 432 7.29 46.83 13.10
C THR A 432 7.14 46.43 14.57
N CYS A 433 7.17 45.13 14.88
CA CYS A 433 7.17 44.64 16.25
C CYS A 433 8.51 44.95 16.93
N VAL A 434 8.48 45.69 18.03
CA VAL A 434 9.66 46.08 18.81
C VAL A 434 9.46 45.78 20.30
N PRO A 435 10.52 45.63 21.11
CA PRO A 435 10.38 45.37 22.53
C PRO A 435 9.54 46.43 23.24
N ASP A 436 8.60 46.00 24.07
CA ASP A 436 7.77 46.91 24.86
C ASP A 436 8.65 47.66 25.88
N GLN A 437 8.94 48.93 25.60
CA GLN A 437 9.75 49.79 26.46
C GLN A 437 8.91 50.46 27.58
N GLY A 438 7.69 49.98 27.84
CA GLY A 438 6.73 50.58 28.78
C GLY A 438 6.51 49.81 30.08
N GLY A 439 7.34 50.07 31.09
CA GLY A 439 6.97 50.25 32.51
C GLY A 439 6.26 49.13 33.31
N GLU A 440 6.88 48.74 34.43
CA GLU A 440 6.32 47.92 35.53
C GLU A 440 4.78 48.00 35.70
N GLY A 441 4.08 46.88 35.51
CA GLY A 441 2.63 46.78 35.77
C GLY A 441 2.04 45.39 35.55
N ASP A 442 1.86 44.64 36.65
CA ASP A 442 1.14 43.38 36.80
C ASP A 442 -0.34 43.44 36.34
N THR A 443 -0.81 42.45 35.56
CA THR A 443 -1.98 41.60 35.89
C THR A 443 -2.13 40.48 34.86
N GLY A 444 -2.16 39.22 35.32
CA GLY A 444 -2.15 38.03 34.48
C GLY A 444 -3.48 37.61 33.83
N ALA A 445 -3.37 36.65 32.91
CA ALA A 445 -4.38 35.63 32.62
C ALA A 445 -3.80 34.51 31.73
N SER A 446 -4.10 33.27 32.13
CA SER A 446 -4.24 32.05 31.33
C SER A 446 -2.98 31.39 30.74
N GLU A 447 -2.40 30.46 31.51
CA GLU A 447 -1.68 29.33 30.94
C GLU A 447 -2.68 28.37 30.28
N THR A 448 -2.56 28.20 28.96
CA THR A 448 -2.90 26.97 28.25
C THR A 448 -1.78 26.67 27.27
N HIS A 449 -0.73 25.98 27.75
CA HIS A 449 0.25 25.33 26.89
C HIS A 449 -0.18 23.88 26.67
N GLY A 450 -0.66 23.59 25.47
CA GLY A 450 -0.50 22.29 24.81
C GLY A 450 0.27 22.58 23.54
N SER A 451 1.58 22.35 23.56
CA SER A 451 2.46 22.52 22.40
C SER A 451 2.03 21.56 21.31
N ALA A 452 1.62 22.09 20.16
CA ALA A 452 1.60 21.33 18.92
C ALA A 452 3.07 21.20 18.47
N GLY A 453 3.64 20.00 18.62
CA GLY A 453 4.79 19.60 17.82
C GLY A 453 4.21 18.95 16.58
N GLY A 454 4.25 19.66 15.46
CA GLY A 454 3.98 19.09 14.14
C GLY A 454 5.30 18.60 13.60
N GLY A 455 5.50 17.28 13.62
CA GLY A 455 6.35 16.62 12.63
C GLY A 455 5.40 16.24 11.49
N ASP A 456 5.56 16.90 10.35
CA ASP A 456 4.85 16.57 9.11
C ASP A 456 5.83 15.83 8.19
N ASP A 457 6.10 14.57 8.54
CA ASP A 457 6.74 13.62 7.66
C ASP A 457 5.64 12.68 7.14
N THR A 458 5.31 12.85 5.86
CA THR A 458 4.24 12.13 5.19
C THR A 458 4.66 10.71 4.85
N VAL A 459 4.38 9.78 5.77
CA VAL A 459 4.27 8.36 5.46
C VAL A 459 2.95 7.84 6.01
N ASP A 460 1.93 7.81 5.14
CA ASP A 460 0.67 7.18 5.51
C ASP A 460 0.70 5.68 5.20
N TYR A 461 1.09 4.97 6.26
CA TYR A 461 0.76 3.58 6.49
C TYR A 461 -0.74 3.45 6.74
N LEU A 462 -1.43 2.66 5.89
CA LEU A 462 -2.56 1.89 6.41
C LEU A 462 -1.98 0.76 7.27
N ALA A 463 -1.48 1.12 8.46
CA ALA A 463 -1.35 0.16 9.53
C ALA A 463 -2.77 -0.32 9.83
N SER A 464 -3.00 -1.62 9.69
CA SER A 464 -4.08 -2.31 10.39
C SER A 464 -4.06 -1.78 11.82
N GLU A 465 -5.10 -1.05 12.24
CA GLU A 465 -5.30 -0.74 13.64
C GLU A 465 -5.41 -2.09 14.35
N SER A 466 -4.31 -2.56 14.92
CA SER A 466 -4.33 -3.71 15.80
C SER A 466 -5.26 -3.31 16.94
N CYS A 467 -6.45 -3.90 16.95
CA CYS A 467 -7.47 -3.65 17.94
C CYS A 467 -6.91 -4.07 19.31
N SER A 468 -6.30 -3.15 20.05
CA SER A 468 -5.85 -3.42 21.41
C SER A 468 -7.09 -3.51 22.29
N VAL A 469 -7.50 -4.73 22.62
CA VAL A 469 -8.52 -4.97 23.64
C VAL A 469 -7.93 -4.59 25.00
N THR A 470 -8.02 -3.30 25.38
CA THR A 470 -7.87 -2.89 26.78
C THR A 470 -9.21 -3.02 27.48
N GLY A 471 -9.64 -4.27 27.68
CA GLY A 471 -10.69 -4.61 28.61
C GLY A 471 -10.09 -4.86 29.99
N GLU A 472 -10.19 -3.88 30.88
CA GLU A 472 -9.82 -3.99 32.29
C GLU A 472 -10.46 -5.23 32.94
N GLN A 473 -9.64 -6.16 33.44
CA GLN A 473 -10.07 -7.09 34.48
C GLN A 473 -9.57 -6.62 35.85
N PRO A 474 -10.45 -6.48 36.86
CA PRO A 474 -10.07 -5.99 38.18
C PRO A 474 -9.34 -7.07 38.96
N ARG A 475 -8.17 -6.68 39.49
CA ARG A 475 -7.38 -7.46 40.46
C ARG A 475 -8.19 -7.69 41.75
N GLY A 476 -8.32 -8.96 42.16
CA GLY A 476 -8.96 -9.37 43.40
C GLY A 476 -8.34 -10.62 44.04
N ALA A 477 -7.21 -10.42 44.73
CA ALA A 477 -6.69 -11.13 45.91
C ALA A 477 -6.33 -12.65 45.88
N PRO A 478 -5.37 -13.08 46.74
CA PRO A 478 -4.65 -14.35 46.59
C PRO A 478 -5.12 -15.44 47.57
N LEU A 479 -4.96 -16.70 47.19
CA LEU A 479 -4.96 -17.84 48.12
C LEU A 479 -3.85 -18.82 47.71
N GLY A 480 -2.83 -18.90 48.55
CA GLY A 480 -1.77 -19.89 48.42
C GLY A 480 -2.22 -21.27 48.86
N PHE A 481 -1.60 -22.30 48.32
CA PHE A 481 -1.31 -23.54 49.05
C PHE A 481 -0.09 -24.23 48.43
N ALA A 482 0.70 -24.85 49.32
CA ALA A 482 2.05 -25.31 49.11
C ALA A 482 2.17 -26.76 48.62
N MET A 483 3.38 -27.06 48.13
CA MET A 483 4.06 -28.38 48.08
C MET A 483 3.45 -29.50 47.23
N PHE A 484 4.24 -30.03 46.29
CA PHE A 484 5.05 -31.25 46.47
C PHE A 484 6.06 -31.38 45.30
N GLY A 485 7.27 -31.86 45.61
CA GLY A 485 8.36 -31.95 44.65
C GLY A 485 8.60 -33.32 44.03
N LEU A 486 9.73 -33.36 43.31
CA LEU A 486 10.62 -34.46 42.93
C LEU A 486 10.41 -35.23 41.60
N PHE A 487 11.58 -35.44 40.98
CA PHE A 487 11.98 -36.30 39.85
C PHE A 487 11.67 -35.79 38.43
N GLY A 488 12.59 -35.76 37.47
CA GLY A 488 13.97 -36.26 37.43
C GLY A 488 14.70 -35.87 36.13
N LEU A 489 16.02 -35.84 36.23
CA LEU A 489 17.05 -35.74 35.17
C LEU A 489 16.84 -36.75 34.03
N PHE A 490 17.04 -36.32 32.78
CA PHE A 490 17.64 -37.02 31.61
C PHE A 490 17.40 -36.08 30.38
N GLY A 491 18.30 -35.73 29.48
CA GLY A 491 19.71 -36.01 29.23
C GLY A 491 20.13 -35.21 27.99
N LEU A 492 21.39 -34.75 27.95
CA LEU A 492 22.05 -34.13 26.80
C LEU A 492 22.06 -35.04 25.56
N LEU A 493 22.09 -34.43 24.37
CA LEU A 493 22.68 -34.82 23.07
C LEU A 493 21.69 -34.49 21.93
N GLY A 494 22.01 -33.73 20.88
CA GLY A 494 23.25 -33.10 20.50
C GLY A 494 23.05 -32.22 19.25
N LEU A 495 23.94 -31.24 19.10
CA LEU A 495 24.14 -30.46 17.88
C LEU A 495 24.37 -31.39 16.68
N ARG A 496 23.67 -31.13 15.56
CA ARG A 496 24.24 -31.31 14.22
C ARG A 496 23.80 -30.17 13.31
N ALA A 497 24.82 -29.45 12.84
CA ALA A 497 24.77 -28.47 11.78
C ALA A 497 24.23 -29.07 10.47
N LEU A 498 23.51 -28.26 9.71
CA LEU A 498 23.36 -28.42 8.27
C LEU A 498 23.64 -27.08 7.59
N GLU A 499 24.83 -27.02 7.01
CA GLU A 499 25.27 -25.99 6.07
C GLU A 499 24.89 -26.43 4.65
N ARG A 500 24.40 -25.45 3.86
CA ARG A 500 24.46 -25.34 2.38
C ARG A 500 23.76 -26.41 1.54
N ARG A 501 22.85 -25.94 0.68
CA ARG A 501 23.17 -25.71 -0.75
C ARG A 501 22.11 -24.87 -1.45
N ARG A 502 22.56 -23.70 -1.95
CA ARG A 502 22.05 -23.07 -3.17
C ARG A 502 22.06 -24.08 -4.31
N ARG A 503 20.94 -24.22 -4.99
CA ARG A 503 20.82 -24.24 -6.45
C ARG A 503 19.40 -23.92 -6.84
#